data_AF-A0AAW2CBC8-F1
#
_entry.id   AF-A0AAW2CBC8-F1
#
_cell.length_a   1.000
_cell.length_b   1.000
_cell.length_c   1.000
_cell.angle_alpha   90.00
_cell.angle_beta   90.00
_cell.angle_gamma   90.00
#
_symmetry.space_group_name_H-M   'P 1'
#
loop_
_entity.id
_entity.type
_entity.pdbx_description
1 polymer ?
#
loop_
_entity_poly.entity_id
_entity_poly.type
_entity_poly.pdbx_seq_one_letter_code
_entity_poly.pdbx_strand_id
1 'polypeptide(L)'
;MKGLKFEREKFLQWVNHTLKSYRVSTIDEFRVCFEFNDGSKSHVDGWIDFAISKGVKRLKLDFTAAESYKRTRCYMFPNERFTSEKTCIKSLTSLTLKYIRLTGELLEHFLSNCPLLERLHVDHSEDLVNLKIYCSSLKLKYLHIIRCLKFKSIEINAPNLESFGYVGKLIRLHVHSAPRLLDVRIGGMHSLHIMHLALFRATFIS
;
A
#
# COMPACT_ATOMS: atom_id res chain seq x y z
N MET A 1 -6.92 -29.53 11.29
CA MET A 1 -6.79 -28.11 11.72
C MET A 1 -5.67 -27.84 12.73
N LYS A 2 -5.35 -28.71 13.70
CA LYS A 2 -4.25 -28.47 14.67
C LYS A 2 -2.85 -28.41 14.04
N GLY A 3 -2.54 -29.26 13.05
CA GLY A 3 -1.24 -29.26 12.36
C GLY A 3 -0.92 -27.97 11.60
N LEU A 4 -1.90 -27.40 10.88
CA LEU A 4 -1.72 -26.13 10.15
C LEU A 4 -1.42 -24.94 11.07
N LYS A 5 -2.03 -24.88 12.26
CA LYS A 5 -1.73 -23.83 13.25
C LYS A 5 -0.30 -23.98 13.80
N PHE A 6 0.14 -25.21 14.03
CA PHE A 6 1.48 -25.50 14.57
C PHE A 6 2.59 -25.14 13.57
N GLU A 7 2.44 -25.50 12.30
CA GLU A 7 3.41 -25.15 11.26
C GLU A 7 3.48 -23.63 11.01
N ARG A 8 2.34 -22.93 11.11
CA ARG A 8 2.31 -21.46 11.04
C ARG A 8 3.12 -20.83 12.18
N GLU A 9 2.97 -21.32 13.41
CA GLU A 9 3.69 -20.77 14.56
C GLU A 9 5.20 -21.00 14.43
N LYS A 10 5.64 -22.19 14.02
CA LYS A 10 7.06 -22.45 13.70
C LYS A 10 7.59 -21.50 12.65
N PHE A 11 6.81 -21.27 11.58
CA PHE A 11 7.19 -20.34 10.53
C PHE A 11 7.35 -18.91 11.07
N LEU A 12 6.40 -18.42 11.87
CA LEU A 12 6.47 -17.11 12.52
C LEU A 12 7.73 -16.95 13.39
N GLN A 13 8.06 -17.97 14.18
CA GLN A 13 9.24 -17.98 15.02
C GLN A 13 10.53 -18.00 14.20
N TRP A 14 10.57 -18.80 13.14
CA TRP A 14 11.70 -18.86 12.22
C TRP A 14 11.95 -17.52 11.52
N VAL A 15 10.90 -16.84 11.03
CA VAL A 15 11.01 -15.49 10.46
C VAL A 15 11.59 -14.53 11.49
N ASN A 16 11.02 -14.50 12.70
CA ASN A 16 11.50 -13.62 13.77
C ASN A 16 12.97 -13.85 14.12
N HIS A 17 13.40 -15.12 14.18
CA HIS A 17 14.79 -15.47 14.44
C HIS A 17 15.71 -14.98 13.30
N THR A 18 15.28 -15.17 12.06
CA THR A 18 16.01 -14.74 10.86
C THR A 18 16.16 -13.23 10.78
N LEU A 19 15.11 -12.46 11.09
CA LEU A 19 15.21 -10.99 11.10
C LEU A 19 16.16 -10.49 12.19
N LYS A 20 16.16 -11.14 13.37
CA LYS A 20 17.09 -10.81 14.46
C LYS A 20 18.56 -11.11 14.13
N SER A 21 18.84 -12.13 13.33
CA SER A 21 20.21 -12.47 12.93
C SER A 21 20.75 -11.58 11.81
N TYR A 22 19.89 -10.79 11.16
CA TYR A 22 20.26 -9.96 10.03
C TYR A 22 21.06 -8.70 10.43
N ARG A 23 22.39 -8.79 10.35
CA ARG A 23 23.35 -7.75 10.79
C ARG A 23 23.66 -6.66 9.76
N VAL A 24 23.28 -6.82 8.48
CA VAL A 24 23.56 -5.83 7.42
C VAL A 24 22.78 -4.53 7.68
N SER A 25 23.39 -3.39 7.35
CA SER A 25 22.93 -2.05 7.74
C SER A 25 21.72 -1.53 6.96
N THR A 26 21.62 -1.82 5.66
CA THR A 26 20.51 -1.34 4.82
C THR A 26 19.91 -2.47 3.99
N ILE A 27 18.58 -2.43 3.83
CA ILE A 27 17.83 -3.35 2.98
C ILE A 27 17.19 -2.52 1.87
N ASP A 28 17.45 -2.86 0.62
CA ASP A 28 16.84 -2.16 -0.51
C ASP A 28 15.33 -2.45 -0.60
N GLU A 29 14.95 -3.73 -0.45
CA GLU A 29 13.56 -4.15 -0.51
C GLU A 29 13.21 -5.19 0.56
N PHE A 30 12.09 -4.94 1.22
CA PHE A 30 11.49 -5.85 2.17
C PHE A 30 10.06 -6.19 1.76
N ARG A 31 9.78 -7.48 1.58
CA ARG A 31 8.49 -7.99 1.14
C ARG A 31 7.96 -9.00 2.15
N VAL A 32 6.74 -8.77 2.63
CA VAL A 32 5.98 -9.73 3.42
C VAL A 32 4.77 -10.15 2.60
N CYS A 33 4.70 -11.43 2.25
CA CYS A 33 3.53 -12.04 1.60
C CYS A 33 3.03 -13.13 2.54
N PHE A 34 1.90 -12.89 3.20
CA PHE A 34 1.49 -13.72 4.33
C PHE A 34 -0.01 -13.56 4.61
N GLU A 35 -0.79 -14.65 4.57
CA GLU A 35 -2.21 -14.59 4.92
C GLU A 35 -2.38 -14.13 6.38
N PHE A 36 -2.89 -12.92 6.59
CA PHE A 36 -3.00 -12.33 7.93
C PHE A 36 -4.12 -12.97 8.74
N ASN A 37 -3.86 -13.14 10.04
CA ASN A 37 -4.89 -13.35 11.05
C ASN A 37 -4.51 -12.64 12.36
N ASP A 38 -5.49 -12.44 13.23
CA ASP A 38 -5.29 -11.67 14.46
C ASP A 38 -4.21 -12.26 15.38
N GLY A 39 -4.02 -13.59 15.37
CA GLY A 39 -2.96 -14.25 16.14
C GLY A 39 -1.54 -13.91 15.69
N SER A 40 -1.37 -13.42 14.45
CA SER A 40 -0.08 -13.01 13.90
C SER A 40 0.21 -11.50 14.01
N LYS A 41 -0.69 -10.71 14.61
CA LYS A 41 -0.58 -9.24 14.65
C LYS A 41 0.76 -8.77 15.24
N SER A 42 1.16 -9.28 16.40
CA SER A 42 2.41 -8.89 17.06
C SER A 42 3.66 -9.21 16.23
N HIS A 43 3.63 -10.32 15.48
CA HIS A 43 4.72 -10.69 14.58
C HIS A 43 4.80 -9.72 13.40
N VAL A 44 3.66 -9.42 12.77
CA VAL A 44 3.58 -8.47 11.65
C VAL A 44 4.03 -7.07 12.08
N ASP A 45 3.58 -6.60 13.25
CA ASP A 45 4.05 -5.35 13.86
C ASP A 45 5.58 -5.32 13.96
N GLY A 46 6.20 -6.39 14.47
CA GLY A 46 7.66 -6.50 14.60
C GLY A 46 8.39 -6.57 13.26
N TRP A 47 7.79 -7.16 12.22
CA TRP A 47 8.36 -7.18 10.87
C TRP A 47 8.34 -5.78 10.24
N ILE A 48 7.30 -5.00 10.51
CA ILE A 48 7.19 -3.60 10.08
C ILE A 48 8.24 -2.75 10.80
N ASP A 49 8.39 -2.91 12.12
CA ASP A 49 9.45 -2.22 12.89
C ASP A 49 10.84 -2.52 12.34
N PHE A 50 11.10 -3.80 12.02
CA PHE A 50 12.34 -4.21 11.41
C PHE A 50 12.57 -3.47 10.07
N ALA A 51 11.56 -3.42 9.20
CA ALA A 51 11.67 -2.71 7.92
C ALA A 51 11.98 -1.22 8.09
N ILE A 52 11.29 -0.55 9.04
CA ILE A 52 11.57 0.86 9.37
C ILE A 52 13.00 1.02 9.87
N SER A 53 13.45 0.14 10.77
CA SER A 53 14.79 0.21 11.36
C SER A 53 15.93 0.03 10.33
N LYS A 54 15.65 -0.67 9.22
CA LYS A 54 16.61 -0.89 8.13
C LYS A 54 16.54 0.18 7.04
N GLY A 55 15.67 1.19 7.19
CA GLY A 55 15.53 2.31 6.26
C GLY A 55 15.21 1.85 4.83
N VAL A 56 14.28 0.90 4.68
CA VAL A 56 14.04 0.25 3.39
C VAL A 56 13.58 1.21 2.29
N LYS A 57 14.00 0.94 1.05
CA LYS A 57 13.58 1.74 -0.10
C LYS A 57 12.29 1.22 -0.72
N ARG A 58 12.06 -0.09 -0.71
CA ARG A 58 10.84 -0.71 -1.24
C ARG A 58 10.19 -1.58 -0.17
N LEU A 59 8.97 -1.24 0.21
CA LEU A 59 8.18 -2.00 1.17
C LEU A 59 6.94 -2.57 0.48
N LYS A 60 6.81 -3.90 0.51
CA LYS A 60 5.60 -4.59 0.09
C LYS A 60 5.03 -5.38 1.27
N LEU A 61 3.81 -5.06 1.67
CA LEU A 61 3.03 -5.83 2.62
C LEU A 61 1.78 -6.36 1.90
N ASP A 62 1.71 -7.67 1.73
CA ASP A 62 0.66 -8.36 0.99
C ASP A 62 0.05 -9.43 1.88
N PHE A 63 -1.12 -9.09 2.46
CA PHE A 63 -1.81 -9.94 3.42
C PHE A 63 -3.02 -10.66 2.85
N THR A 64 -3.09 -10.74 1.52
CA THR A 64 -4.11 -11.47 0.78
C THR A 64 -4.15 -12.93 1.21
N ALA A 65 -5.33 -13.47 1.52
CA ALA A 65 -5.49 -14.90 1.76
C ALA A 65 -5.25 -15.69 0.47
N ALA A 66 -4.69 -16.90 0.60
CA ALA A 66 -4.47 -17.76 -0.57
C ALA A 66 -5.79 -18.22 -1.22
N GLU A 67 -6.89 -18.25 -0.45
CA GLU A 67 -8.21 -18.67 -0.89
C GLU A 67 -9.17 -17.48 -1.00
N SER A 68 -9.67 -17.21 -2.21
CA SER A 68 -10.44 -16.01 -2.59
C SER A 68 -11.83 -15.87 -1.96
N TYR A 69 -12.37 -16.92 -1.33
CA TYR A 69 -13.72 -16.94 -0.75
C TYR A 69 -13.76 -16.71 0.77
N LYS A 70 -12.62 -16.69 1.46
CA LYS A 70 -12.58 -16.40 2.89
C LYS A 70 -12.65 -14.89 3.12
N ARG A 71 -13.59 -14.43 3.96
CA ARG A 71 -13.54 -13.06 4.50
C ARG A 71 -12.22 -12.89 5.24
N THR A 72 -11.26 -12.29 4.58
CA THR A 72 -9.93 -12.05 5.13
C THR A 72 -10.02 -10.81 6.00
N ARG A 73 -9.60 -10.91 7.26
CA ARG A 73 -9.50 -9.72 8.12
C ARG A 73 -8.38 -8.85 7.57
N CYS A 74 -8.64 -7.55 7.42
CA CYS A 74 -7.59 -6.61 7.08
C CYS A 74 -6.72 -6.33 8.31
N TYR A 75 -5.40 -6.28 8.13
CA TYR A 75 -4.49 -5.89 9.20
C TYR A 75 -4.71 -4.43 9.58
N MET A 76 -4.92 -4.16 10.87
CA MET A 76 -4.98 -2.79 11.39
C MET A 76 -3.57 -2.23 11.47
N PHE A 77 -3.27 -1.29 10.58
CA PHE A 77 -1.97 -0.67 10.52
C PHE A 77 -1.74 0.22 11.76
N PRO A 78 -0.60 0.09 12.45
CA PRO A 78 -0.31 0.87 13.64
C PRO A 78 0.15 2.27 13.23
N ASN A 79 -0.81 3.19 13.03
CA ASN A 79 -0.58 4.56 12.54
C ASN A 79 0.56 5.28 13.29
N GLU A 80 0.60 5.14 14.62
CA GLU A 80 1.59 5.78 15.50
C GLU A 80 3.05 5.43 15.15
N ARG A 81 3.30 4.26 14.54
CA ARG A 81 4.65 3.83 14.17
C ARG A 81 5.24 4.58 12.99
N PHE A 82 4.41 5.29 12.22
CA PHE A 82 4.83 6.00 11.01
C PHE A 82 4.65 7.50 11.09
N THR A 83 3.89 8.00 12.07
CA THR A 83 3.69 9.43 12.30
C THR A 83 4.75 10.06 13.20
N SER A 84 5.66 9.26 13.78
CA SER A 84 6.78 9.76 14.60
C SER A 84 7.88 10.38 13.73
N GLU A 85 8.35 11.58 14.10
CA GLU A 85 9.46 12.29 13.44
C GLU A 85 10.77 11.48 13.36
N LYS A 86 10.91 10.46 14.22
CA LYS A 86 12.08 9.58 14.29
C LYS A 86 12.07 8.44 13.26
N THR A 87 10.99 8.29 12.49
CA THR A 87 10.86 7.17 11.55
C THR A 87 11.69 7.37 10.29
N CYS A 88 12.51 6.38 9.96
CA CYS A 88 13.36 6.39 8.77
C CYS A 88 12.57 5.92 7.53
N ILE A 89 11.47 6.62 7.21
CA ILE A 89 10.69 6.38 5.97
C ILE A 89 11.11 7.27 4.80
N LYS A 90 12.04 8.20 5.04
CA LYS A 90 12.49 9.16 4.03
C LYS A 90 13.17 8.52 2.82
N SER A 91 13.67 7.28 2.97
CA SER A 91 14.28 6.49 1.90
C SER A 91 13.26 5.72 1.05
N LEU A 92 11.97 5.68 1.43
CA LEU A 92 10.94 4.95 0.68
C LEU A 92 10.76 5.53 -0.72
N THR A 93 10.88 4.65 -1.70
CA THR A 93 10.66 4.87 -3.13
C THR A 93 9.46 4.11 -3.66
N SER A 94 9.09 2.99 -3.00
CA SER A 94 7.95 2.17 -3.40
C SER A 94 7.24 1.61 -2.17
N LEU A 95 5.92 1.83 -2.12
CA LEU A 95 5.06 1.33 -1.06
C LEU A 95 3.90 0.55 -1.69
N THR A 96 3.78 -0.72 -1.35
CA THR A 96 2.69 -1.61 -1.77
C THR A 96 2.02 -2.19 -0.55
N LEU A 97 0.72 -1.94 -0.39
CA LEU A 97 -0.07 -2.32 0.78
C LEU A 97 -1.32 -3.05 0.30
N LYS A 98 -1.46 -4.33 0.66
CA LYS A 98 -2.64 -5.13 0.31
C LYS A 98 -3.29 -5.77 1.52
N TYR A 99 -4.61 -5.67 1.61
CA TYR A 99 -5.41 -6.17 2.75
C TYR A 99 -4.98 -5.53 4.09
N ILE A 100 -4.80 -4.21 4.06
CA ILE A 100 -4.39 -3.40 5.21
C ILE A 100 -5.39 -2.27 5.38
N ARG A 101 -5.85 -2.05 6.62
CA ARG A 101 -6.73 -0.94 6.97
C ARG A 101 -5.90 0.34 7.07
N LEU A 102 -6.13 1.26 6.14
CA LEU A 102 -5.41 2.54 6.01
C LEU A 102 -6.42 3.67 5.82
N THR A 103 -6.21 4.78 6.50
CA THR A 103 -6.97 6.02 6.29
C THR A 103 -6.34 6.87 5.18
N GLY A 104 -7.10 7.82 4.64
CA GLY A 104 -6.57 8.83 3.72
C GLY A 104 -5.45 9.64 4.37
N GLU A 105 -5.66 10.09 5.61
CA GLU A 105 -4.69 10.87 6.40
C GLU A 105 -3.32 10.17 6.52
N LEU A 106 -3.30 8.85 6.72
CA LEU A 106 -2.06 8.10 6.80
C LEU A 106 -1.34 8.03 5.44
N LEU A 107 -2.08 7.86 4.34
CA LEU A 107 -1.48 7.89 2.99
C LEU A 107 -0.95 9.28 2.65
N GLU A 108 -1.68 10.32 3.00
CA GLU A 108 -1.28 11.72 2.86
C GLU A 108 -0.02 12.02 3.69
N HIS A 109 0.08 11.43 4.88
CA HIS A 109 1.28 11.49 5.71
C HIS A 109 2.49 10.86 5.01
N PHE A 110 2.34 9.66 4.42
CA PHE A 110 3.42 9.04 3.65
C PHE A 110 3.84 9.91 2.45
N LEU A 111 2.87 10.43 1.71
CA LEU A 111 3.11 11.32 0.57
C LEU A 111 3.81 12.63 0.99
N SER A 112 3.55 13.13 2.19
CA SER A 112 4.18 14.36 2.69
C SER A 112 5.56 14.14 3.30
N ASN A 113 5.83 12.95 3.86
CA ASN A 113 7.05 12.66 4.62
C ASN A 113 8.05 11.74 3.90
N CYS A 114 7.68 11.17 2.74
CA CYS A 114 8.54 10.33 1.91
C CYS A 114 8.87 11.06 0.59
N PRO A 115 9.86 11.98 0.56
CA PRO A 115 10.13 12.82 -0.62
C PRO A 115 10.64 12.02 -1.83
N LEU A 116 11.11 10.79 -1.62
CA LEU A 116 11.59 9.91 -2.67
C LEU A 116 10.52 8.94 -3.20
N LEU A 117 9.29 8.99 -2.69
CA LEU A 117 8.26 8.02 -3.03
C LEU A 117 7.83 8.17 -4.49
N GLU A 118 8.12 7.15 -5.29
CA GLU A 118 7.77 7.09 -6.71
C GLU A 118 6.54 6.22 -6.99
N ARG A 119 6.29 5.21 -6.15
CA ARG A 119 5.21 4.24 -6.33
C ARG A 119 4.39 4.09 -5.06
N LEU A 120 3.08 4.31 -5.19
CA LEU A 120 2.10 4.01 -4.16
C LEU A 120 1.03 3.08 -4.74
N HIS A 121 0.92 1.88 -4.18
CA HIS A 121 -0.09 0.89 -4.53
C HIS A 121 -0.86 0.46 -3.28
N VAL A 122 -2.17 0.68 -3.28
CA VAL A 122 -3.07 0.26 -2.21
C VAL A 122 -4.13 -0.65 -2.80
N ASP A 123 -4.25 -1.84 -2.22
CA ASP A 123 -5.20 -2.86 -2.65
C ASP A 123 -6.03 -3.31 -1.45
N HIS A 124 -7.35 -3.20 -1.56
CA HIS A 124 -8.27 -3.68 -0.54
C HIS A 124 -8.01 -3.05 0.85
N SER A 125 -8.17 -1.72 0.96
CA SER A 125 -8.25 -1.02 2.25
C SER A 125 -9.70 -0.71 2.63
N GLU A 126 -10.10 -1.13 3.82
CA GLU A 126 -11.48 -0.96 4.32
C GLU A 126 -11.77 0.43 4.88
N ASP A 127 -10.74 1.22 5.22
CA ASP A 127 -10.90 2.53 5.89
C ASP A 127 -10.45 3.70 5.02
N LEU A 128 -10.05 3.42 3.77
CA LEU A 128 -9.69 4.45 2.82
C LEU A 128 -10.97 5.04 2.21
N VAL A 129 -11.30 6.27 2.60
CA VAL A 129 -12.52 6.97 2.15
C VAL A 129 -12.21 8.06 1.13
N ASN A 130 -11.26 8.93 1.43
CA ASN A 130 -10.84 10.01 0.53
C ASN A 130 -9.31 10.04 0.47
N LEU A 131 -8.76 10.63 -0.59
CA LEU A 131 -7.33 10.85 -0.72
C LEU A 131 -7.06 12.18 -1.43
N LYS A 132 -6.24 13.03 -0.83
CA LYS A 132 -5.81 14.30 -1.41
C LYS A 132 -4.31 14.29 -1.69
N ILE A 133 -3.92 14.67 -2.90
CA ILE A 133 -2.52 14.70 -3.32
C ILE A 133 -2.22 16.11 -3.81
N TYR A 134 -1.54 16.91 -2.99
CA TYR A 134 -1.24 18.32 -3.30
C TYR A 134 0.26 18.66 -3.29
N CYS A 135 1.13 17.65 -3.20
CA CYS A 135 2.54 17.88 -2.96
C CYS A 135 3.31 17.98 -4.28
N SER A 136 3.73 19.20 -4.64
CA SER A 136 4.47 19.52 -5.86
C SER A 136 5.89 18.94 -5.90
N SER A 137 6.48 18.61 -4.74
CA SER A 137 7.83 18.04 -4.62
C SER A 137 7.86 16.51 -4.70
N LEU A 138 6.71 15.84 -4.79
CA LEU A 138 6.63 14.40 -4.89
C LEU A 138 7.27 13.89 -6.20
N LYS A 139 8.14 12.88 -6.05
CA LYS A 139 8.62 12.05 -7.17
C LYS A 139 7.60 10.98 -7.59
N LEU A 140 6.35 11.10 -7.14
CA LEU A 140 5.31 10.11 -7.36
C LEU A 140 5.02 9.99 -8.86
N LYS A 141 5.32 8.81 -9.41
CA LYS A 141 5.12 8.44 -10.81
C LYS A 141 3.96 7.45 -10.97
N TYR A 142 3.72 6.59 -9.99
CA TYR A 142 2.72 5.52 -10.06
C TYR A 142 1.80 5.57 -8.85
N LEU A 143 0.50 5.72 -9.10
CA LEU A 143 -0.54 5.74 -8.06
C LEU A 143 -1.67 4.78 -8.41
N HIS A 144 -1.77 3.67 -7.68
CA HIS A 144 -2.78 2.64 -7.93
C HIS A 144 -3.64 2.42 -6.68
N ILE A 145 -4.94 2.68 -6.77
CA ILE A 145 -5.93 2.47 -5.71
C ILE A 145 -6.95 1.42 -6.17
N ILE A 146 -6.85 0.22 -5.61
CA ILE A 146 -7.50 -0.98 -6.13
C ILE A 146 -8.41 -1.57 -5.05
N ARG A 147 -9.65 -1.92 -5.42
CA ARG A 147 -10.62 -2.65 -4.59
C ARG A 147 -10.89 -2.05 -3.19
N CYS A 148 -10.79 -0.73 -3.05
CA CYS A 148 -11.11 -0.02 -1.80
C CYS A 148 -12.61 0.33 -1.76
N LEU A 149 -13.41 -0.48 -1.06
CA LEU A 149 -14.88 -0.48 -1.16
C LEU A 149 -15.57 0.77 -0.59
N LYS A 150 -14.94 1.45 0.37
CA LYS A 150 -15.45 2.68 0.99
C LYS A 150 -14.90 3.96 0.35
N PHE A 151 -14.05 3.83 -0.67
CA PHE A 151 -13.43 4.99 -1.33
C PHE A 151 -14.48 5.79 -2.10
N LYS A 152 -14.50 7.11 -1.90
CA LYS A 152 -15.53 8.04 -2.40
C LYS A 152 -14.94 9.14 -3.27
N SER A 153 -13.75 9.64 -2.96
CA SER A 153 -13.14 10.72 -3.73
C SER A 153 -11.62 10.70 -3.74
N ILE A 154 -11.06 11.26 -4.81
CA ILE A 154 -9.64 11.53 -4.94
C ILE A 154 -9.40 12.87 -5.64
N GLU A 155 -8.50 13.67 -5.08
CA GLU A 155 -8.04 14.94 -5.64
C GLU A 155 -6.55 14.82 -5.96
N ILE A 156 -6.17 15.07 -7.22
CA ILE A 156 -4.80 14.86 -7.71
C ILE A 156 -4.22 16.19 -8.25
N ASN A 157 -3.16 16.64 -7.60
CA ASN A 157 -2.22 17.65 -8.08
C ASN A 157 -0.80 17.06 -7.92
N ALA A 158 -0.34 16.37 -8.96
CA ALA A 158 0.89 15.59 -8.94
C ALA A 158 1.63 15.75 -10.29
N PRO A 159 2.58 16.69 -10.41
CA PRO A 159 3.17 17.06 -11.70
C PRO A 159 4.02 15.95 -12.34
N ASN A 160 4.53 15.02 -11.54
CA ASN A 160 5.37 13.90 -11.99
C ASN A 160 4.61 12.59 -12.20
N LEU A 161 3.29 12.58 -12.03
CA LEU A 161 2.50 11.36 -12.12
C LEU A 161 2.45 10.85 -13.57
N GLU A 162 2.94 9.64 -13.81
CA GLU A 162 3.02 8.98 -15.12
C GLU A 162 1.90 7.94 -15.31
N SER A 163 1.50 7.26 -14.22
CA SER A 163 0.50 6.19 -14.24
C SER A 163 -0.49 6.33 -13.09
N PHE A 164 -1.78 6.34 -13.43
CA PHE A 164 -2.89 6.30 -12.47
C PHE A 164 -3.75 5.05 -12.72
N GLY A 165 -3.95 4.27 -11.66
CA GLY A 165 -4.79 3.07 -11.68
C GLY A 165 -5.89 3.16 -10.64
N TYR A 166 -7.13 2.99 -11.05
CA TYR A 166 -8.28 2.87 -10.15
C TYR A 166 -9.14 1.69 -10.54
N VAL A 167 -9.43 0.80 -9.59
CA VAL A 167 -10.42 -0.27 -9.79
C VAL A 167 -11.36 -0.31 -8.60
N GLY A 168 -12.65 -0.03 -8.80
CA GLY A 168 -13.59 0.05 -7.70
C GLY A 168 -15.00 0.49 -8.09
N LYS A 169 -15.70 1.10 -7.14
CA LYS A 169 -17.03 1.68 -7.35
C LYS A 169 -16.89 3.06 -8.01
N LEU A 170 -18.01 3.66 -8.41
CA LEU A 170 -17.98 5.05 -8.89
C LEU A 170 -17.50 6.00 -7.78
N ILE A 171 -16.55 6.89 -8.10
CA ILE A 171 -15.99 7.90 -7.18
C ILE A 171 -15.99 9.29 -7.82
N ARG A 172 -15.85 10.32 -6.98
CA ARG A 172 -15.51 11.68 -7.43
C ARG A 172 -14.01 11.77 -7.66
N LEU A 173 -13.59 11.76 -8.92
CA LEU A 173 -12.20 11.93 -9.35
C LEU A 173 -12.00 13.38 -9.83
N HIS A 174 -11.10 14.11 -9.19
CA HIS A 174 -10.72 15.45 -9.62
C HIS A 174 -9.21 15.53 -9.83
N VAL A 175 -8.79 15.93 -11.03
CA VAL A 175 -7.37 16.09 -11.40
C VAL A 175 -7.13 17.57 -11.67
N HIS A 176 -6.48 18.26 -10.73
CA HIS A 176 -6.11 19.67 -10.87
C HIS A 176 -4.92 19.83 -11.82
N SER A 177 -3.89 18.99 -11.67
CA SER A 177 -2.69 19.03 -12.51
C SER A 177 -1.96 17.69 -12.49
N ALA A 178 -1.75 17.12 -13.67
CA ALA A 178 -0.95 15.92 -13.90
C ALA A 178 -0.46 15.88 -15.37
N PRO A 179 0.38 16.84 -15.81
CA PRO A 179 0.77 17.01 -17.21
C PRO A 179 1.59 15.84 -17.78
N ARG A 180 2.19 15.01 -16.92
CA ARG A 180 2.98 13.84 -17.32
C ARG A 180 2.19 12.53 -17.31
N LEU A 181 0.88 12.59 -17.11
CA LEU A 181 0.05 11.39 -17.00
C LEU A 181 -0.07 10.71 -18.37
N LEU A 182 0.49 9.51 -18.51
CA LEU A 182 0.55 8.75 -19.77
C LEU A 182 -0.34 7.51 -19.77
N ASP A 183 -0.51 6.88 -18.61
CA ASP A 183 -1.26 5.63 -18.45
C ASP A 183 -2.37 5.79 -17.42
N VAL A 184 -3.62 5.72 -17.88
CA VAL A 184 -4.81 5.75 -17.02
C VAL A 184 -5.57 4.45 -17.15
N ARG A 185 -5.72 3.75 -16.02
CA ARG A 185 -6.46 2.49 -15.93
C ARG A 185 -7.63 2.69 -14.99
N ILE A 186 -8.84 2.63 -15.52
CA ILE A 186 -10.06 2.71 -14.71
C ILE A 186 -10.87 1.44 -14.94
N GLY A 187 -11.17 0.72 -13.87
CA GLY A 187 -11.97 -0.51 -13.89
C GLY A 187 -13.14 -0.44 -12.91
N GLY A 188 -14.29 -0.96 -13.33
CA GLY A 188 -15.46 -1.10 -12.46
C GLY A 188 -15.44 -2.40 -11.67
N MET A 189 -16.01 -2.37 -10.46
CA MET A 189 -16.31 -3.57 -9.67
C MET A 189 -17.83 -3.70 -9.52
N HIS A 190 -18.44 -4.61 -10.29
CA HIS A 190 -19.81 -5.06 -10.05
C HIS A 190 -19.75 -6.47 -9.45
N SER A 191 -20.24 -6.62 -8.21
CA SER A 191 -20.41 -7.90 -7.50
C SER A 191 -19.25 -8.90 -7.66
N LEU A 192 -18.16 -8.69 -6.89
CA LEU A 192 -16.95 -9.56 -6.78
C LEU A 192 -16.23 -9.92 -8.10
N HIS A 193 -16.73 -9.51 -9.26
CA HIS A 193 -16.11 -9.68 -10.56
C HIS A 193 -15.54 -8.35 -11.06
N ILE A 194 -14.31 -8.40 -11.56
CA ILE A 194 -13.65 -7.27 -12.22
C ILE A 194 -14.30 -7.14 -13.60
N MET A 195 -14.99 -6.04 -13.86
CA MET A 195 -15.33 -5.68 -15.23
C MET A 195 -14.08 -5.13 -15.91
N HIS A 196 -13.93 -5.46 -17.20
CA HIS A 196 -12.75 -5.16 -18.02
C HIS A 196 -12.15 -3.77 -17.74
N LEU A 197 -10.82 -3.71 -17.70
CA LEU A 197 -10.06 -2.46 -17.67
C LEU A 197 -10.46 -1.62 -18.87
N ALA A 198 -11.02 -0.44 -18.64
CA ALA A 198 -11.00 0.59 -19.67
C ALA A 198 -9.58 1.18 -19.64
N LEU A 199 -8.76 0.79 -20.62
CA LEU A 199 -7.48 1.44 -20.90
C LEU A 199 -7.78 2.74 -21.63
N PHE A 200 -7.90 3.83 -20.87
CA PHE A 200 -7.88 5.15 -21.46
C PHE A 200 -6.42 5.58 -21.57
N ARG A 201 -5.81 5.42 -22.75
CA ARG A 201 -4.62 6.21 -23.08
C ARG A 201 -5.10 7.63 -23.37
N ALA A 202 -5.19 8.45 -22.33
CA ALA A 202 -5.37 9.89 -22.49
C ALA A 202 -3.98 10.51 -22.68
N THR A 203 -3.58 10.76 -23.93
CA THR A 203 -2.50 11.71 -24.20
C THR A 203 -3.09 13.11 -24.04
N PHE A 204 -2.81 13.77 -22.91
CA PHE A 204 -3.08 15.19 -22.76
C PHE A 204 -2.09 15.95 -23.66
N ILE A 205 -2.57 16.44 -24.80
CA ILE A 205 -1.82 17.40 -25.61
C ILE A 205 -2.15 18.77 -25.02
N SER A 206 -1.15 19.43 -24.45
CA SER A 206 -1.21 20.85 -24.05
C SER A 206 -1.10 21.76 -25.25
#